data_AF-A0A520I8C1-F1
#
_entry.id   AF-A0A520I8C1-F1
#
_cell.length_a   1.000
_cell.length_b   1.000
_cell.length_c   1.000
_cell.angle_alpha   90.00
_cell.angle_beta   90.00
_cell.angle_gamma   90.00
#
_symmetry.space_group_name_H-M   'P 1'
#
loop_
_entity.id
_entity.type
_entity.pdbx_description
1 polymer ?
#
loop_
_entity_poly.entity_id
_entity_poly.type
_entity_poly.pdbx_seq_one_letter_code
_entity_poly.pdbx_strand_id
1 'polypeptide(L)'
;MTHADWKQVVDRYYTPEEQARWADRMPTGFDQQGYADQWEALGTRIAAALPLDPASPQAGELYDAWQALLAPFTAVATPEMMKGATKLYDAMPEWQGERQPPFSPEVWSFIKAVKAARGSVRE
;
A
#
# COMPACT_ATOMS: atom_id res chain seq x y z
N MET A 1 -13.78 4.47 15.36
CA MET A 1 -13.57 5.71 14.60
C MET A 1 -13.33 5.34 13.13
N THR A 2 -14.37 4.90 12.41
CA THR A 2 -15.26 5.64 11.48
C THR A 2 -14.60 6.04 10.15
N HIS A 3 -14.98 5.33 9.09
CA HIS A 3 -14.57 5.41 7.67
C HIS A 3 -14.62 6.80 7.00
N ALA A 4 -15.17 7.83 7.64
CA ALA A 4 -15.41 9.15 7.02
C ALA A 4 -14.14 9.99 6.77
N ASP A 5 -13.06 9.70 7.48
CA ASP A 5 -11.94 10.64 7.60
C ASP A 5 -10.74 10.28 6.69
N TRP A 6 -10.69 9.02 6.23
CA TRP A 6 -9.86 8.64 5.07
C TRP A 6 -10.32 9.32 3.78
N LYS A 7 -11.59 9.72 3.69
CA LYS A 7 -12.14 10.38 2.51
C LYS A 7 -11.41 11.69 2.19
N GLN A 8 -11.04 12.50 3.19
CA GLN A 8 -10.32 13.76 2.93
C GLN A 8 -8.92 13.53 2.39
N VAL A 9 -8.20 12.54 2.91
CA VAL A 9 -6.86 12.20 2.40
C VAL A 9 -7.00 11.61 1.00
N VAL A 10 -7.89 10.64 0.80
CA VAL A 10 -8.16 10.02 -0.51
C VAL A 10 -8.57 11.06 -1.56
N ASP A 11 -9.43 12.03 -1.23
CA ASP A 11 -9.89 13.07 -2.16
C ASP A 11 -8.77 14.00 -2.66
N ARG A 12 -7.69 14.17 -1.86
CA ARG A 12 -6.49 14.92 -2.28
C ARG A 12 -5.67 14.18 -3.36
N TYR A 13 -5.75 12.85 -3.41
CA TYR A 13 -4.90 12.02 -4.29
C TYR A 13 -5.68 11.24 -5.36
N TYR A 14 -7.00 11.14 -5.24
CA TYR A 14 -7.90 10.46 -6.17
C TYR A 14 -9.03 11.38 -6.61
N THR A 15 -9.22 11.50 -7.91
CA THR A 15 -10.39 12.18 -8.48
C THR A 15 -11.69 11.48 -8.05
N PRO A 16 -12.83 12.19 -8.03
CA PRO A 16 -14.13 11.57 -7.75
C PRO A 16 -14.46 10.43 -8.72
N GLU A 17 -13.98 10.50 -9.96
CA GLU A 17 -14.11 9.44 -10.96
C GLU A 17 -13.31 8.18 -10.59
N GLU A 18 -12.08 8.35 -10.09
CA GLU A 18 -11.27 7.23 -9.59
C GLU A 18 -11.90 6.61 -8.35
N GLN A 19 -12.39 7.41 -7.40
CA GLN A 19 -13.10 6.91 -6.21
C GLN A 19 -14.36 6.12 -6.61
N ALA A 20 -15.14 6.61 -7.57
CA ALA A 20 -16.33 5.92 -8.07
C ALA A 20 -15.95 4.60 -8.76
N ARG A 21 -14.88 4.59 -9.55
CA ARG A 21 -14.39 3.36 -10.16
C ARG A 21 -13.85 2.37 -9.13
N TRP A 22 -13.18 2.82 -8.05
CA TRP A 22 -12.82 1.93 -6.95
C TRP A 22 -14.05 1.30 -6.30
N ALA A 23 -15.09 2.10 -6.04
CA ALA A 23 -16.33 1.61 -5.45
C ALA A 23 -17.08 0.62 -6.36
N ASP A 24 -17.05 0.83 -7.68
CA ASP A 24 -17.65 -0.07 -8.69
C ASP A 24 -16.84 -1.38 -8.85
N ARG A 25 -15.51 -1.28 -8.76
CA ARG A 25 -14.60 -2.41 -8.99
C ARG A 25 -14.33 -3.26 -7.76
N MET A 26 -14.60 -2.74 -6.57
CA MET A 26 -14.47 -3.52 -5.34
C MET A 26 -15.52 -4.62 -5.28
N PRO A 27 -15.14 -5.85 -4.90
CA PRO A 27 -16.10 -6.94 -4.78
C PRO A 27 -17.15 -6.61 -3.71
N THR A 28 -18.41 -6.90 -4.00
CA THR A 28 -19.50 -6.72 -3.04
C THR A 28 -19.24 -7.59 -1.81
N GLY A 29 -19.19 -6.97 -0.62
CA GLY A 29 -18.80 -7.67 0.62
C GLY A 29 -17.30 -7.73 0.87
N PHE A 30 -16.49 -6.89 0.21
CA PHE A 30 -15.07 -6.75 0.52
C PHE A 30 -14.88 -6.43 2.01
N ASP A 31 -14.19 -7.33 2.70
CA ASP A 31 -13.94 -7.21 4.14
C ASP A 31 -12.83 -6.19 4.38
N GLN A 32 -13.20 -4.91 4.47
CA GLN A 32 -12.27 -3.80 4.67
C GLN A 32 -11.49 -3.95 5.98
N GLN A 33 -12.12 -4.51 7.02
CA GLN A 33 -11.49 -4.72 8.33
C GLN A 33 -10.40 -5.79 8.28
N GLY A 34 -10.69 -6.99 7.78
CA GLY A 34 -9.72 -8.06 7.63
C GLY A 34 -8.67 -7.75 6.57
N TYR A 35 -8.98 -6.92 5.58
CA TYR A 35 -7.96 -6.40 4.66
C TYR A 35 -7.02 -5.41 5.37
N ALA A 36 -7.55 -4.49 6.18
CA ALA A 36 -6.74 -3.58 6.98
C ALA A 36 -5.87 -4.32 8.00
N ASP A 37 -6.39 -5.37 8.64
CA ASP A 37 -5.65 -6.24 9.56
C ASP A 37 -4.48 -6.95 8.86
N GLN A 38 -4.70 -7.48 7.66
CA GLN A 38 -3.62 -8.08 6.85
C GLN A 38 -2.53 -7.06 6.50
N TRP A 39 -2.91 -5.83 6.17
CA TRP A 39 -1.95 -4.74 5.92
C TRP A 39 -1.14 -4.38 7.16
N GLU A 40 -1.81 -4.24 8.31
CA GLU A 40 -1.16 -3.95 9.59
C GLU A 40 -0.19 -5.08 9.97
N ALA A 41 -0.64 -6.34 9.92
CA ALA A 41 0.17 -7.51 10.23
C ALA A 41 1.41 -7.61 9.32
N LEU A 42 1.24 -7.37 8.00
CA LEU A 42 2.37 -7.34 7.07
C LEU A 42 3.32 -6.18 7.38
N GLY A 43 2.78 -4.98 7.65
CA GLY A 43 3.54 -3.81 8.04
C GLY A 43 4.38 -4.04 9.28
N THR A 44 3.78 -4.59 10.35
CA THR A 44 4.48 -4.96 11.58
C THR A 44 5.55 -6.01 11.33
N ARG A 45 5.28 -7.02 10.51
CA ARG A 45 6.26 -8.07 10.17
C ARG A 45 7.47 -7.51 9.43
N ILE A 46 7.25 -6.60 8.48
CA ILE A 46 8.34 -5.94 7.76
C ILE A 46 9.12 -5.05 8.72
N ALA A 47 8.45 -4.21 9.51
CA ALA A 47 9.09 -3.33 10.49
C ALA A 47 9.95 -4.13 11.49
N ALA A 48 9.46 -5.26 11.98
CA ALA A 48 10.20 -6.14 12.89
C ALA A 48 11.39 -6.85 12.23
N ALA A 49 11.38 -7.00 10.90
CA ALA A 49 12.50 -7.55 10.15
C ALA A 49 13.61 -6.52 9.90
N LEU A 50 13.33 -5.22 10.06
CA LEU A 50 14.32 -4.16 9.84
C LEU A 50 15.40 -4.14 10.95
N PRO A 51 16.67 -3.84 10.62
CA PRO A 51 17.20 -3.56 9.27
C PRO A 51 17.46 -4.86 8.48
N LEU A 52 16.63 -5.13 7.47
CA LEU A 52 16.80 -6.25 6.53
C LEU A 52 17.43 -5.71 5.26
N ASP A 53 18.32 -6.49 4.65
CA ASP A 53 18.87 -6.13 3.35
C ASP A 53 17.81 -6.29 2.25
N PRO A 54 17.53 -5.24 1.45
CA PRO A 54 16.44 -5.27 0.47
C PRO A 54 16.72 -6.16 -0.76
N ALA A 55 17.96 -6.60 -0.97
CA ALA A 55 18.33 -7.55 -2.01
C ALA A 55 18.26 -9.01 -1.53
N SER A 56 18.00 -9.23 -0.24
CA SER A 56 17.96 -10.56 0.36
C SER A 56 16.71 -11.36 -0.04
N PRO A 57 16.79 -12.70 -0.05
CA PRO A 57 15.65 -13.55 -0.39
C PRO A 57 14.43 -13.29 0.52
N GLN A 58 14.66 -13.12 1.82
CA GLN A 58 13.61 -12.80 2.80
C GLN A 58 12.90 -11.47 2.48
N ALA A 59 13.64 -10.46 2.00
CA ALA A 59 13.05 -9.20 1.57
C ALA A 59 12.17 -9.38 0.34
N GLY A 60 12.60 -10.25 -0.58
CA GLY A 60 11.82 -10.69 -1.73
C GLY A 60 10.50 -11.36 -1.34
N GLU A 61 10.49 -12.24 -0.32
CA GLU A 61 9.28 -12.90 0.17
C GLU A 61 8.29 -11.90 0.78
N LEU A 62 8.78 -10.93 1.57
CA LEU A 62 7.95 -9.86 2.13
C LEU A 62 7.34 -8.98 1.03
N TYR A 63 8.11 -8.68 -0.02
CA TYR A 63 7.62 -7.94 -1.18
C TYR A 63 6.60 -8.75 -1.99
N ASP A 64 6.77 -10.06 -2.10
CA ASP A 64 5.80 -10.94 -2.77
C ASP A 64 4.46 -10.97 -2.02
N ALA A 65 4.49 -11.09 -0.69
CA ALA A 65 3.31 -10.97 0.16
C ALA A 65 2.61 -9.61 -0.01
N TRP A 66 3.39 -8.53 -0.11
CA TRP A 66 2.87 -7.19 -0.39
C TRP A 66 2.18 -7.12 -1.76
N GLN A 67 2.80 -7.66 -2.80
CA GLN A 67 2.21 -7.73 -4.14
C GLN A 67 0.95 -8.60 -4.16
N ALA A 68 0.91 -9.71 -3.40
CA ALA A 68 -0.26 -10.58 -3.29
C ALA A 68 -1.46 -9.85 -2.65
N LEU A 69 -1.24 -9.04 -1.61
CA LEU A 69 -2.30 -8.18 -1.06
C LEU A 69 -2.78 -7.14 -2.06
N LEU A 70 -1.87 -6.57 -2.86
CA LEU A 70 -2.22 -5.63 -3.93
C LEU A 70 -2.80 -6.30 -5.18
N ALA A 71 -2.62 -7.60 -5.40
CA ALA A 71 -3.03 -8.28 -6.62
C ALA A 71 -4.51 -8.11 -6.98
N PRO A 72 -5.50 -8.28 -6.06
CA PRO A 72 -6.89 -8.03 -6.40
C PRO A 72 -7.17 -6.56 -6.73
N PHE A 73 -6.39 -5.63 -6.16
CA PHE A 73 -6.49 -4.20 -6.44
C PHE A 73 -5.87 -3.87 -7.80
N THR A 74 -4.66 -4.35 -8.09
CA THR A 74 -3.97 -4.10 -9.37
C THR A 74 -4.67 -4.76 -10.55
N ALA A 75 -5.39 -5.86 -10.32
CA ALA A 75 -6.20 -6.52 -11.35
C ALA A 75 -7.37 -5.65 -11.84
N VAL A 76 -7.91 -4.79 -10.97
CA VAL A 76 -9.04 -3.90 -11.29
C VAL A 76 -8.65 -2.43 -11.42
N ALA A 77 -7.50 -2.05 -10.87
CA ALA A 77 -7.00 -0.69 -10.86
C ALA A 77 -6.45 -0.30 -12.23
N THR A 78 -6.78 0.93 -12.65
CA THR A 78 -6.14 1.54 -13.81
C THR A 78 -4.73 2.04 -13.43
N PRO A 79 -3.84 2.24 -14.42
CA PRO A 79 -2.52 2.83 -14.16
C PRO A 79 -2.60 4.21 -13.47
N GLU A 80 -3.67 4.97 -13.66
CA GLU A 80 -3.91 6.24 -12.98
C GLU A 80 -4.20 6.04 -11.49
N MET A 81 -5.09 5.10 -11.15
CA MET A 81 -5.37 4.75 -9.75
C MET A 81 -4.14 4.24 -9.01
N MET A 82 -3.29 3.46 -9.68
CA MET A 82 -2.02 2.99 -9.12
C MET A 82 -1.05 4.15 -8.86
N LYS A 83 -1.04 5.18 -9.72
CA LYS A 83 -0.28 6.41 -9.49
C LYS A 83 -0.83 7.18 -8.29
N GLY A 84 -2.15 7.31 -8.17
CA GLY A 84 -2.82 7.92 -7.01
C GLY A 84 -2.45 7.21 -5.71
N ALA A 85 -2.52 5.88 -5.69
CA ALA A 85 -2.11 5.06 -4.55
C ALA A 85 -0.65 5.30 -4.18
N THR A 86 0.24 5.29 -5.17
CA THR A 86 1.67 5.52 -4.96
C THR A 86 1.92 6.90 -4.36
N LYS A 87 1.28 7.95 -4.89
CA LYS A 87 1.41 9.33 -4.38
C LYS A 87 0.88 9.47 -2.96
N LEU A 88 -0.27 8.86 -2.66
CA LEU A 88 -0.86 8.85 -1.32
C LEU A 88 0.15 8.29 -0.31
N TYR A 89 0.72 7.11 -0.58
CA TYR A 89 1.70 6.48 0.32
C TYR A 89 3.05 7.19 0.34
N ASP A 90 3.47 7.83 -0.76
CA ASP A 90 4.68 8.65 -0.78
C ASP A 90 4.54 9.92 0.08
N ALA A 91 3.33 10.50 0.11
CA ALA A 91 2.96 11.62 0.96
C ALA A 91 2.56 11.21 2.38
N MET A 92 2.70 9.92 2.76
CA MET A 92 2.46 9.43 4.12
C MET A 92 3.04 10.31 5.23
N PRO A 93 4.31 10.78 5.19
CA PRO A 93 4.83 11.67 6.23
C PRO A 93 4.06 12.98 6.40
N GLU A 94 3.32 13.43 5.38
CA GLU A 94 2.54 14.67 5.42
C GLU A 94 1.21 14.49 6.15
N TRP A 95 0.54 13.35 5.96
CA TRP A 95 -0.78 13.08 6.56
C TRP A 95 -0.75 12.08 7.73
N GLN A 96 0.37 11.42 8.03
CA GLN A 96 0.48 10.43 9.12
C GLN A 96 0.20 11.03 10.52
N GLY A 97 0.30 12.36 10.67
CA GLY A 97 -0.08 13.07 11.90
C GLY A 97 -1.58 13.34 12.01
N GLU A 98 -2.28 13.39 10.88
CA GLU A 98 -3.74 13.50 10.79
C GLU A 98 -4.39 12.11 10.87
N ARG A 99 -3.72 11.08 10.32
CA ARG A 99 -4.21 9.69 10.26
C ARG A 99 -3.13 8.66 10.53
N GLN A 100 -3.49 7.63 11.28
CA GLN A 100 -2.60 6.49 11.46
C GLN A 100 -2.51 5.70 10.14
N PRO A 101 -1.32 5.62 9.52
CA PRO A 101 -1.13 4.79 8.34
C PRO A 101 -1.21 3.31 8.73
N PRO A 102 -1.58 2.44 7.78
CA PRO A 102 -1.61 0.98 8.02
C PRO A 102 -0.23 0.37 8.27
N PHE A 103 0.84 1.08 7.92
CA PHE A 103 2.23 0.68 8.13
C PHE A 103 3.11 1.92 8.29
N SER A 104 4.29 1.75 8.88
CA SER A 104 5.25 2.84 9.09
C SER A 104 5.90 3.32 7.78
N PRO A 105 6.34 4.59 7.68
CA PRO A 105 7.04 5.10 6.50
C PRO A 105 8.36 4.36 6.19
N GLU A 106 8.98 3.75 7.20
CA GLU A 106 10.15 2.87 7.04
C GLU A 106 9.82 1.61 6.24
N VAL A 107 8.66 1.01 6.48
CA VAL A 107 8.15 -0.14 5.70
C VAL A 107 7.94 0.25 4.25
N TRP A 108 7.35 1.43 4.00
CA TRP A 108 7.17 1.94 2.63
C TRP A 108 8.50 2.14 1.92
N SER A 109 9.48 2.75 2.58
CA SER A 109 10.83 2.95 2.04
C SER A 109 11.52 1.63 1.76
N PHE A 110 11.39 0.63 2.65
CA PHE A 110 11.91 -0.71 2.45
C PHE A 110 11.29 -1.39 1.23
N ILE A 111 9.96 -1.38 1.09
CA ILE A 111 9.27 -1.96 -0.08
C ILE A 111 9.73 -1.29 -1.39
N LYS A 112 9.92 0.03 -1.41
CA LYS A 112 10.51 0.75 -2.56
C LYS A 112 11.93 0.28 -2.85
N ALA A 113 12.76 0.10 -1.83
CA ALA A 113 14.13 -0.39 -1.96
C ALA A 113 14.18 -1.82 -2.50
N VAL A 114 13.34 -2.73 -1.99
CA VAL A 114 13.24 -4.11 -2.50
C VAL A 114 12.79 -4.12 -3.95
N LYS A 115 11.78 -3.31 -4.31
CA LYS A 115 11.34 -3.16 -5.69
C LYS A 115 12.48 -2.68 -6.60
N ALA A 116 13.24 -1.68 -6.16
CA ALA A 116 14.38 -1.16 -6.91
C ALA A 116 15.47 -2.23 -7.08
N ALA A 117 15.85 -2.92 -6.00
CA ALA A 117 16.83 -4.00 -6.03
C ALA A 117 16.42 -5.14 -6.98
N ARG A 118 15.14 -5.54 -6.96
CA ARG A 118 14.60 -6.56 -7.87
C ARG A 118 14.49 -6.08 -9.32
N GLY A 119 14.19 -4.80 -9.53
CA GLY A 119 14.16 -4.17 -10.85
C GLY A 119 15.54 -4.06 -11.49
N SER A 120 16.58 -3.85 -10.67
CA SER A 120 17.98 -3.82 -11.07
C SER A 120 18.59 -5.22 -11.29
N VAL A 121 18.01 -6.28 -10.72
CA VAL A 121 18.41 -7.69 -10.93
C VAL A 121 17.99 -8.25 -12.31
N ARG A 122 17.73 -7.37 -13.30
CA ARG A 122 17.35 -7.76 -14.67
C ARG A 122 18.33 -7.24 -15.73
N GLU A 123 19.62 -7.12 -15.40
CA GLU A 123 20.69 -6.80 -16.34
C GLU A 123 21.72 -7.94 -16.44
#